data_AF-A0A3N2PDD0-F1
#
_entry.id   AF-A0A3N2PDD0-F1
#
_cell.length_a   1.000
_cell.length_b   1.000
_cell.length_c   1.000
_cell.angle_alpha   90.00
_cell.angle_beta   90.00
_cell.angle_gamma   90.00
#
_symmetry.space_group_name_H-M   'P 1'
#
loop_
_entity.id
_entity.type
_entity.pdbx_description
1 polymer ?
#
loop_
_entity_poly.entity_id
_entity_poly.type
_entity_poly.pdbx_seq_one_letter_code
_entity_poly.pdbx_strand_id
1 'polypeptide(L)'
;MAKIFGRKSLLLAVGALALTLVGGGVAVAAPDPGVDPGAVRVDGRVVQQPPVTQADIDAAKAAAAKAGPQQASATLFAVVSANGGLIRGDGAVSVTLLGLGQYQVVFNTPVNNGAFVGTIGLTGSVGVSPSGLISVVGRTNLAQGVFVQTWNAANQPANRSFHLAVFLP
;
A
#
# COMPACT_ATOMS: atom_id res chain seq x y z
N MET A 1 -1.76 47.76 -45.31
CA MET A 1 -2.00 47.93 -43.85
C MET A 1 -3.27 47.17 -43.45
N ALA A 2 -3.14 46.31 -42.44
CA ALA A 2 -4.13 45.67 -41.56
C ALA A 2 -5.51 45.19 -42.09
N LYS A 3 -5.73 43.86 -42.02
CA LYS A 3 -7.08 43.25 -41.92
C LYS A 3 -7.27 42.54 -40.56
N ILE A 4 -7.97 43.27 -39.71
CA ILE A 4 -8.95 42.91 -38.66
C ILE A 4 -9.25 41.40 -38.45
N PHE A 5 -9.04 40.90 -37.23
CA PHE A 5 -9.75 39.75 -36.66
C PHE A 5 -10.55 40.20 -35.42
N GLY A 6 -11.88 40.10 -35.48
CA GLY A 6 -12.81 40.06 -34.33
C GLY A 6 -13.06 38.60 -33.91
N ARG A 7 -13.68 38.22 -32.78
CA ARG A 7 -14.67 38.80 -31.85
C ARG A 7 -14.43 38.13 -30.46
N LYS A 8 -14.47 38.79 -29.28
CA LYS A 8 -15.64 39.02 -28.37
C LYS A 8 -16.65 37.84 -28.39
N SER A 9 -17.04 37.13 -27.33
CA SER A 9 -17.44 37.41 -25.92
C SER A 9 -17.55 36.03 -25.19
N LEU A 10 -17.65 35.84 -23.88
CA LEU A 10 -18.73 36.27 -22.97
C LEU A 10 -18.39 35.83 -21.53
N LEU A 11 -18.82 36.64 -20.56
CA LEU A 11 -18.68 36.50 -19.11
C LEU A 11 -19.41 35.29 -18.51
N LEU A 12 -19.02 34.89 -17.30
CA LEU A 12 -19.95 34.89 -16.16
C LEU A 12 -19.15 34.95 -14.83
N ALA A 13 -19.39 36.02 -14.06
CA ALA A 13 -18.92 36.18 -12.69
C ALA A 13 -20.14 36.11 -11.76
N VAL A 14 -20.16 35.16 -10.81
CA VAL A 14 -21.00 35.14 -9.61
C VAL A 14 -20.27 34.24 -8.60
N GLY A 15 -20.01 34.58 -7.35
CA GLY A 15 -20.37 35.75 -6.57
C GLY A 15 -19.47 35.83 -5.33
N ALA A 16 -19.43 37.03 -4.75
CA ALA A 16 -18.74 37.30 -3.50
C ALA A 16 -19.47 36.64 -2.33
N LEU A 17 -18.71 36.00 -1.43
CA LEU A 17 -19.08 35.91 -0.03
C LEU A 17 -17.85 36.29 0.80
N ALA A 18 -17.84 37.55 1.24
CA ALA A 18 -16.88 38.05 2.20
C ALA A 18 -17.27 37.51 3.59
N LEU A 19 -16.46 36.60 4.14
CA LEU A 19 -16.46 36.28 5.56
C LEU A 19 -15.16 36.78 6.16
N THR A 20 -15.22 37.96 6.80
CA THR A 20 -14.13 38.47 7.63
C THR A 20 -14.06 37.65 8.91
N LEU A 21 -13.13 36.69 8.95
CA LEU A 21 -12.73 36.05 10.21
C LEU A 21 -11.33 36.57 10.57
N VAL A 22 -11.31 37.53 11.50
CA VAL A 22 -10.13 37.85 12.31
C VAL A 22 -9.82 36.60 13.15
N GLY A 23 -8.72 35.93 12.84
CA GLY A 23 -8.22 34.79 13.58
C GLY A 23 -6.90 34.34 12.95
N GLY A 24 -5.83 34.30 13.74
CA GLY A 24 -4.45 34.09 13.29
C GLY A 24 -4.29 33.01 12.22
N GLY A 25 -3.68 33.40 11.10
CA GLY A 25 -3.44 32.52 9.97
C GLY A 25 -2.50 31.38 10.35
N VAL A 26 -3.03 30.18 10.53
CA VAL A 26 -2.32 28.99 10.13
C VAL A 26 -2.34 28.98 8.60
N ALA A 27 -1.27 29.50 8.00
CA ALA A 27 -1.01 29.24 6.59
C ALA A 27 -0.81 27.73 6.47
N VAL A 28 -1.83 27.01 6.01
CA VAL A 28 -1.65 25.65 5.54
C VAL A 28 -0.74 25.76 4.32
N ALA A 29 0.54 25.43 4.50
CA ALA A 29 1.48 25.36 3.39
C ALA A 29 0.87 24.46 2.32
N ALA A 30 0.84 24.95 1.08
CA ALA A 30 0.45 24.13 -0.05
C ALA A 30 1.31 22.86 -0.06
N PRO A 31 0.76 21.69 -0.42
CA PRO A 31 1.55 20.46 -0.52
C PRO A 31 2.75 20.72 -1.44
N ASP A 32 3.95 20.42 -0.96
CA ASP A 32 5.15 20.44 -1.79
C ASP A 32 4.89 19.57 -3.03
N PRO A 33 4.97 20.10 -4.26
CA PRO A 33 4.66 19.37 -5.49
C PRO A 33 5.63 18.21 -5.79
N GLY A 34 6.62 17.98 -4.92
CA GLY A 34 7.57 16.86 -4.97
C GLY A 34 7.39 15.80 -3.88
N VAL A 35 6.39 15.92 -3.00
CA VAL A 35 6.08 14.88 -2.00
C VAL A 35 4.99 13.98 -2.56
N ASP A 36 5.35 12.71 -2.83
CA ASP A 36 4.38 11.69 -3.23
C ASP A 36 3.24 11.63 -2.17
N PRO A 37 1.96 11.73 -2.56
CA PRO A 37 0.85 11.73 -1.59
C PRO A 37 0.73 10.43 -0.77
N GLY A 38 1.50 9.39 -1.12
CA GLY A 38 1.65 8.15 -0.35
C GLY A 38 2.88 8.09 0.58
N ALA A 39 3.70 9.14 0.64
CA ALA A 39 4.85 9.22 1.52
C ALA A 39 4.42 9.59 2.94
N VAL A 40 4.58 8.66 3.88
CA VAL A 40 4.36 8.92 5.31
C VAL A 40 5.69 9.35 5.93
N ARG A 41 5.65 10.28 6.90
CA ARG A 41 6.83 10.62 7.71
C ARG A 41 6.74 9.95 9.08
N VAL A 42 7.75 9.18 9.43
CA VAL A 42 7.93 8.58 10.76
C VAL A 42 9.27 9.07 11.31
N ASP A 43 9.27 9.67 12.49
CA ASP A 43 10.46 10.25 13.12
C ASP A 43 11.27 11.18 12.20
N GLY A 44 10.56 11.99 11.39
CA GLY A 44 11.17 12.92 10.43
C GLY A 44 11.71 12.28 9.15
N ARG A 45 11.64 10.96 9.00
CA ARG A 45 12.06 10.23 7.78
C ARG A 45 10.87 9.92 6.88
N VAL A 46 11.04 10.13 5.58
CA VAL A 46 10.08 9.66 4.57
C VAL A 46 10.17 8.14 4.47
N VAL A 47 9.09 7.45 4.81
CA VAL A 47 8.90 6.01 4.59
C VAL A 47 7.94 5.82 3.43
N GLN A 48 8.48 5.27 2.35
CA GLN A 48 7.75 5.07 1.11
C GLN A 48 7.86 3.61 0.67
N GLN A 49 6.74 3.02 0.31
CA GLN A 49 6.71 1.71 -0.31
C GLN A 49 7.13 1.82 -1.78
N PRO A 50 7.70 0.76 -2.40
CA PRO A 50 7.91 0.75 -3.84
C PRO A 50 6.62 1.08 -4.58
N PRO A 51 6.66 1.91 -5.65
CA PRO A 51 5.47 2.25 -6.43
C PRO A 51 4.72 1.00 -6.90
N VAL A 52 3.40 1.08 -6.94
CA VAL A 52 2.56 0.05 -7.54
C VAL A 52 2.42 0.36 -9.02
N THR A 53 2.82 -0.57 -9.88
CA THR A 53 2.67 -0.45 -11.33
C THR A 53 1.28 -0.89 -11.77
N GLN A 54 0.84 -0.48 -12.97
CA GLN A 54 -0.43 -0.96 -13.53
C GLN A 54 -0.43 -2.50 -13.67
N ALA A 55 0.71 -3.08 -14.03
CA ALA A 55 0.88 -4.52 -14.12
C ALA A 55 0.63 -5.23 -12.77
N ASP A 56 1.05 -4.62 -11.65
CA ASP A 56 0.77 -5.16 -10.31
C ASP A 56 -0.73 -5.15 -9.99
N ILE A 57 -1.44 -4.09 -10.38
CA ILE A 57 -2.89 -3.97 -10.19
C ILE A 57 -3.61 -5.02 -11.03
N ASP A 58 -3.21 -5.20 -12.28
CA ASP A 58 -3.84 -6.16 -13.19
C ASP A 58 -3.58 -7.60 -12.72
N ALA A 59 -2.36 -7.89 -12.25
CA ALA A 59 -2.02 -9.17 -11.66
C ALA A 59 -2.82 -9.45 -10.38
N ALA A 60 -2.99 -8.46 -9.52
CA ALA A 60 -3.79 -8.58 -8.30
C ALA A 60 -5.26 -8.87 -8.60
N LYS A 61 -5.87 -8.13 -9.54
CA LYS A 61 -7.25 -8.36 -10.00
C LYS A 61 -7.41 -9.75 -10.61
N ALA A 62 -6.49 -10.16 -11.47
CA ALA A 62 -6.53 -11.47 -12.10
C ALA A 62 -6.40 -12.61 -11.06
N ALA A 63 -5.57 -12.42 -10.03
CA ALA A 63 -5.43 -13.38 -8.94
C ALA A 63 -6.71 -13.47 -8.10
N ALA A 64 -7.32 -12.33 -7.76
CA ALA A 64 -8.59 -12.28 -7.03
C ALA A 64 -9.75 -12.91 -7.81
N ALA A 65 -9.85 -12.64 -9.11
CA ALA A 65 -10.90 -13.21 -9.96
C ALA A 65 -10.86 -14.74 -10.04
N LYS A 66 -9.67 -15.35 -9.91
CA LYS A 66 -9.50 -16.82 -9.88
C LYS A 66 -9.90 -17.46 -8.55
N ALA A 67 -9.97 -16.70 -7.47
CA ALA A 67 -10.08 -17.22 -6.11
C ALA A 67 -11.53 -17.46 -5.64
N GLY A 68 -12.53 -17.21 -6.50
CA GLY A 68 -13.94 -17.43 -6.17
C GLY A 68 -14.53 -16.36 -5.25
N PRO A 69 -15.74 -16.58 -4.69
CA PRO A 69 -16.47 -15.55 -3.96
C PRO A 69 -15.75 -15.05 -2.72
N GLN A 70 -15.94 -13.76 -2.45
CA GLN A 70 -15.29 -13.00 -1.39
C GLN A 70 -15.80 -13.43 -0.01
N GLN A 71 -14.89 -13.79 0.91
CA GLN A 71 -15.26 -14.18 2.27
C GLN A 71 -15.76 -12.95 3.06
N ALA A 72 -16.95 -13.04 3.65
CA ALA A 72 -17.47 -12.05 4.61
C ALA A 72 -16.74 -12.22 5.96
N SER A 73 -16.39 -11.10 6.61
CA SER A 73 -15.66 -10.97 7.89
C SER A 73 -14.87 -12.21 8.28
N ALA A 74 -13.66 -12.28 7.74
CA ALA A 74 -12.81 -13.47 7.80
C ALA A 74 -11.46 -13.16 8.45
N THR A 75 -10.92 -14.16 9.14
CA THR A 75 -9.50 -14.22 9.46
C THR A 75 -8.80 -14.82 8.24
N LEU A 76 -8.03 -14.00 7.53
CA LEU A 76 -7.24 -14.45 6.38
C LEU A 76 -5.80 -14.69 6.81
N PHE A 77 -5.08 -15.55 6.11
CA PHE A 77 -3.66 -15.72 6.37
C PHE A 77 -2.86 -16.08 5.13
N ALA A 78 -1.57 -15.82 5.19
CA ALA A 78 -0.59 -16.25 4.20
C ALA A 78 0.66 -16.77 4.90
N VAL A 79 1.16 -17.91 4.44
CA VAL A 79 2.49 -18.40 4.79
C VAL A 79 3.36 -18.26 3.55
N VAL A 80 4.39 -17.44 3.69
CA VAL A 80 5.22 -16.98 2.58
C VAL A 80 6.65 -17.48 2.76
N SER A 81 7.23 -18.05 1.72
CA SER A 81 8.63 -18.45 1.70
C SER A 81 9.56 -17.28 1.40
N ALA A 82 10.81 -17.36 1.87
CA ALA A 82 11.81 -16.31 1.68
C ALA A 82 12.04 -15.93 0.20
N ASN A 83 11.85 -16.86 -0.74
CA ASN A 83 11.94 -16.60 -2.19
C ASN A 83 10.67 -15.96 -2.80
N GLY A 84 9.70 -15.53 -1.98
CA GLY A 84 8.48 -14.86 -2.45
C GLY A 84 7.36 -15.80 -2.91
N GLY A 85 7.42 -17.08 -2.51
CA GLY A 85 6.36 -18.05 -2.83
C GLY A 85 5.24 -18.03 -1.80
N LEU A 86 3.99 -18.05 -2.27
CA LEU A 86 2.84 -18.37 -1.44
C LEU A 86 2.81 -19.89 -1.21
N ILE A 87 3.11 -20.34 0.01
CA ILE A 87 3.14 -21.77 0.33
C ILE A 87 1.76 -22.30 0.67
N ARG A 88 0.99 -21.51 1.41
CA ARG A 88 -0.40 -21.77 1.79
C ARG A 88 -1.03 -20.49 2.30
N GLY A 89 -2.35 -20.45 2.34
CA GLY A 89 -3.09 -19.34 2.89
C GLY A 89 -4.59 -19.59 2.86
N ASP A 90 -5.32 -18.70 3.52
CA ASP A 90 -6.76 -18.54 3.34
C ASP A 90 -7.02 -17.10 2.89
N GLY A 91 -7.78 -16.95 1.81
CA GLY A 91 -7.98 -15.68 1.09
C GLY A 91 -6.74 -15.12 0.36
N ALA A 92 -5.52 -15.55 0.68
CA ALA A 92 -4.30 -15.11 -0.02
C ALA A 92 -4.23 -15.74 -1.42
N VAL A 93 -3.99 -14.92 -2.44
CA VAL A 93 -4.04 -15.34 -3.86
C VAL A 93 -2.71 -15.22 -4.59
N SER A 94 -1.85 -14.29 -4.19
CA SER A 94 -0.52 -14.16 -4.77
C SER A 94 0.46 -13.47 -3.84
N VAL A 95 1.75 -13.73 -4.09
CA VAL A 95 2.86 -13.02 -3.46
C VAL A 95 3.82 -12.56 -4.55
N THR A 96 4.39 -11.38 -4.38
CA THR A 96 5.38 -10.81 -5.30
C THR A 96 6.53 -10.21 -4.51
N LEU A 97 7.76 -10.54 -4.89
CA LEU A 97 8.95 -9.85 -4.40
C LEU A 97 9.10 -8.53 -5.14
N LEU A 98 9.06 -7.42 -4.41
CA LEU A 98 9.23 -6.07 -4.95
C LEU A 98 10.69 -5.61 -4.90
N GLY A 99 11.46 -6.22 -4.00
CA GLY A 99 12.85 -5.91 -3.71
C GLY A 99 13.37 -6.81 -2.60
N LEU A 100 14.64 -6.63 -2.22
CA LEU A 100 15.25 -7.45 -1.19
C LEU A 100 14.58 -7.19 0.18
N GLY A 101 13.96 -8.24 0.73
CA GLY A 101 13.16 -8.19 1.95
C GLY A 101 11.83 -7.48 1.80
N GLN A 102 11.34 -7.22 0.59
CA GLN A 102 10.09 -6.48 0.34
C GLN A 102 9.10 -7.34 -0.45
N TYR A 103 7.92 -7.51 0.11
CA TYR A 103 6.89 -8.40 -0.42
C TYR A 103 5.56 -7.66 -0.57
N GLN A 104 4.84 -7.98 -1.63
CA GLN A 104 3.42 -7.71 -1.79
C GLN A 104 2.68 -9.03 -1.62
N VAL A 105 1.75 -9.09 -0.66
CA VAL A 105 0.82 -10.21 -0.50
C VAL A 105 -0.56 -9.72 -0.92
N VAL A 106 -1.18 -10.38 -1.89
CA VAL A 106 -2.52 -10.02 -2.39
C VAL A 106 -3.53 -11.03 -1.88
N PHE A 107 -4.67 -10.53 -1.44
CA PHE A 107 -5.83 -11.32 -1.02
C PHE A 107 -6.96 -11.22 -2.06
N ASN A 108 -7.90 -12.17 -2.02
CA ASN A 108 -9.08 -12.18 -2.90
C ASN A 108 -10.11 -11.10 -2.53
N THR A 109 -10.00 -10.50 -1.36
CA THR A 109 -10.89 -9.46 -0.83
C THR A 109 -10.09 -8.19 -0.50
N PRO A 110 -10.70 -6.99 -0.53
CA PRO A 110 -10.09 -5.79 0.03
C PRO A 110 -9.75 -5.99 1.52
N VAL A 111 -8.52 -5.65 1.89
CA VAL A 111 -7.97 -5.80 3.25
C VAL A 111 -7.52 -4.47 3.85
N ASN A 112 -7.64 -3.36 3.12
CA ASN A 112 -7.16 -2.03 3.52
C ASN A 112 -7.77 -1.48 4.83
N ASN A 113 -8.90 -2.03 5.28
CA ASN A 113 -9.53 -1.67 6.55
C ASN A 113 -9.26 -2.69 7.68
N GLY A 114 -8.47 -3.73 7.40
CA GLY A 114 -8.17 -4.80 8.36
C GLY A 114 -6.99 -4.48 9.27
N ALA A 115 -6.82 -5.32 10.29
CA ALA A 115 -5.62 -5.36 11.12
C ALA A 115 -4.64 -6.41 10.57
N PHE A 116 -3.35 -6.10 10.61
CA PHE A 116 -2.29 -6.96 10.07
C PHE A 116 -1.33 -7.39 11.19
N VAL A 117 -1.04 -8.69 11.26
CA VAL A 117 -0.04 -9.24 12.18
C VAL A 117 0.92 -10.12 11.40
N GLY A 118 2.20 -9.79 11.43
CA GLY A 118 3.25 -10.55 10.77
C GLY A 118 4.28 -11.09 11.76
N THR A 119 4.75 -12.31 11.54
CA THR A 119 5.87 -12.92 12.26
C THR A 119 6.85 -13.57 11.30
N ILE A 120 8.15 -13.47 11.57
CA ILE A 120 9.15 -14.27 10.86
C ILE A 120 9.00 -15.73 11.30
N GLY A 121 8.92 -16.64 10.34
CA GLY A 121 8.65 -18.05 10.60
C GLY A 121 8.96 -18.93 9.40
N LEU A 122 9.39 -20.16 9.67
CA LEU A 122 9.63 -21.15 8.62
C LEU A 122 8.29 -21.61 8.04
N THR A 123 8.31 -22.08 6.80
CA THR A 123 7.11 -22.54 6.13
C THR A 123 6.73 -23.97 6.54
N GLY A 124 7.69 -24.76 7.04
CA GLY A 124 7.47 -26.11 7.58
C GLY A 124 7.44 -26.17 9.11
N SER A 125 7.43 -27.39 9.65
CA SER A 125 7.33 -27.66 11.10
C SER A 125 8.66 -28.07 11.74
N VAL A 126 9.78 -27.96 11.03
CA VAL A 126 11.10 -28.41 11.49
C VAL A 126 12.11 -27.27 11.38
N GLY A 127 12.96 -27.15 12.41
CA GLY A 127 13.98 -26.11 12.52
C GLY A 127 13.46 -24.82 13.14
N VAL A 128 14.30 -23.79 13.13
CA VAL A 128 13.97 -22.45 13.65
C VAL A 128 14.36 -21.40 12.63
N SER A 129 13.54 -20.35 12.51
CA SER A 129 13.91 -19.21 11.68
C SER A 129 15.06 -18.43 12.33
N PRO A 130 16.05 -17.95 11.56
CA PRO A 130 16.99 -16.98 12.07
C PRO A 130 16.26 -15.70 12.51
N SER A 131 16.74 -15.09 13.58
CA SER A 131 16.16 -13.85 14.10
C SER A 131 16.16 -12.72 13.06
N GLY A 132 15.18 -11.83 13.19
CA GLY A 132 15.02 -10.68 12.32
C GLY A 132 13.86 -9.80 12.76
N LEU A 133 13.58 -8.80 11.93
CA LEU A 133 12.51 -7.83 12.14
C LEU A 133 11.52 -7.95 10.99
N ILE A 134 10.25 -7.67 11.28
CA ILE A 134 9.19 -7.64 10.30
C ILE A 134 8.33 -6.40 10.52
N SER A 135 7.89 -5.78 9.43
CA SER A 135 6.91 -4.70 9.44
C SER A 135 5.85 -5.01 8.41
N VAL A 136 4.61 -4.70 8.76
CA VAL A 136 3.43 -4.97 7.95
C VAL A 136 2.57 -3.73 7.87
N VAL A 137 2.02 -3.46 6.69
CA VAL A 137 1.08 -2.36 6.45
C VAL A 137 0.27 -2.66 5.19
N GLY A 138 -0.88 -2.02 5.01
CA GLY A 138 -1.60 -2.09 3.73
C GLY A 138 -0.74 -1.61 2.56
N ARG A 139 -0.90 -2.22 1.39
CA ARG A 139 -0.19 -1.82 0.17
C ARG A 139 -0.78 -0.52 -0.37
N THR A 140 0.04 0.51 -0.52
CA THR A 140 -0.41 1.81 -1.03
C THR A 140 -1.06 1.65 -2.40
N ASN A 141 -2.24 2.24 -2.61
CA ASN A 141 -3.01 2.18 -3.86
C ASN A 141 -3.42 0.76 -4.33
N LEU A 142 -3.35 -0.25 -3.44
CA LEU A 142 -3.84 -1.59 -3.73
C LEU A 142 -4.66 -2.13 -2.55
N ALA A 143 -5.98 -1.96 -2.61
CA ALA A 143 -6.89 -2.28 -1.50
C ALA A 143 -6.82 -3.74 -1.01
N GLN A 144 -6.49 -4.66 -1.92
CA GLN A 144 -6.36 -6.10 -1.65
C GLN A 144 -4.96 -6.50 -1.19
N GLY A 145 -4.02 -5.55 -1.12
CA GLY A 145 -2.62 -5.82 -0.88
C GLY A 145 -2.17 -5.50 0.54
N VAL A 146 -1.24 -6.31 1.03
CA VAL A 146 -0.42 -6.03 2.21
C VAL A 146 1.02 -5.91 1.77
N PHE A 147 1.68 -4.83 2.18
CA PHE A 147 3.12 -4.67 2.05
C PHE A 147 3.80 -5.21 3.30
N VAL A 148 4.77 -6.09 3.08
CA VAL A 148 5.57 -6.69 4.15
C VAL A 148 7.03 -6.38 3.87
N GLN A 149 7.73 -5.93 4.90
CA GLN A 149 9.18 -5.76 4.84
C GLN A 149 9.86 -6.56 5.94
N THR A 150 10.97 -7.20 5.60
CA THR A 150 11.74 -8.06 6.51
C THR A 150 13.22 -7.67 6.52
N TRP A 151 13.81 -7.77 7.70
CA TRP A 151 15.23 -7.51 7.94
C TRP A 151 15.87 -8.67 8.69
N ASN A 152 17.19 -8.76 8.61
CA ASN A 152 17.96 -9.62 9.51
C ASN A 152 18.11 -8.96 10.90
N ALA A 153 18.73 -9.67 11.84
CA ALA A 153 18.96 -9.17 13.19
C ALA A 153 19.92 -7.95 13.26
N ALA A 154 20.66 -7.66 12.18
CA ALA A 154 21.51 -6.48 12.05
C ALA A 154 20.78 -5.31 11.35
N ASN A 155 19.45 -5.37 11.26
CA ASN A 155 18.60 -4.36 10.64
C ASN A 155 18.94 -4.08 9.16
N GLN A 156 19.53 -5.06 8.47
CA GLN A 156 19.72 -5.02 7.01
C GLN A 156 18.53 -5.67 6.32
N PRO A 157 18.00 -5.11 5.22
CA PRO A 157 16.97 -5.78 4.43
C PRO A 157 17.40 -7.21 4.14
N ALA A 158 16.49 -8.17 4.26
CA ALA A 158 16.79 -9.57 4.03
C ALA A 158 15.53 -10.33 3.68
N ASN A 159 15.60 -11.20 2.67
CA ASN A 159 14.52 -12.12 2.35
C ASN A 159 14.32 -13.13 3.51
N ARG A 160 13.14 -13.11 4.13
CA ARG A 160 12.76 -14.01 5.22
C ARG A 160 11.42 -14.67 4.91
N SER A 161 11.28 -15.92 5.31
CA SER A 161 9.95 -16.55 5.36
C SER A 161 9.15 -15.94 6.51
N PHE A 162 7.85 -15.79 6.33
CA PHE A 162 6.97 -15.19 7.33
C PHE A 162 5.57 -15.75 7.28
N HIS A 163 4.86 -15.60 8.39
CA HIS A 163 3.42 -15.83 8.49
C HIS A 163 2.74 -14.47 8.64
N LEU A 164 1.66 -14.29 7.91
CA LEU A 164 0.86 -13.07 7.93
C LEU A 164 -0.59 -13.46 8.25
N ALA A 165 -1.17 -12.82 9.26
CA ALA A 165 -2.59 -12.87 9.55
C ALA A 165 -3.23 -11.51 9.27
N VAL A 166 -4.44 -11.55 8.71
CA VAL A 166 -5.27 -10.37 8.43
C VAL A 166 -6.63 -10.57 9.08
N PHE A 167 -7.04 -9.60 9.89
CA PHE A 167 -8.33 -9.61 10.58
C PHE A 167 -9.20 -8.52 9.96
N LEU A 168 -10.30 -8.93 9.33
CA LEU A 168 -11.29 -8.01 8.79
C LEU A 168 -12.37 -7.68 9.85
N PRO A 169 -12.91 -6.45 9.84
CA PRO A 169 -13.99 -6.04 10.73
C PRO A 169 -15.33 -6.75 10.46
#